data_AF-A0A1H0FZK0-F1
#
_entry.id   AF-A0A1H0FZK0-F1
#
_cell.length_a   1.000
_cell.length_b   1.000
_cell.length_c   1.000
_cell.angle_alpha   90.00
_cell.angle_beta   90.00
_cell.angle_gamma   90.00
#
_symmetry.space_group_name_H-M   'P 1'
#
loop_
_entity.id
_entity.type
_entity.pdbx_description
1 polymer ?
#
loop_
_entity_poly.entity_id
_entity_poly.type
_entity_poly.pdbx_seq_one_letter_code
_entity_poly.pdbx_strand_id
1 'polypeptide(L)'
;MFWRMTLATIKQSVILLIRRVEGALMEADKKKLALNIVSSKVNHKGFGAGAIDLSNVSGVIIDGDEAYLDEGTLHAKSKIEKGIKFSTNKEDVPNGRKVWIVWVAVDRTEEGAYYAGMTACEMLVDTEARRGWKILADHVNKMDAAMKRKFILDGLEDGERAALKNQLIAHNEEWWNRSDQALKDALS
;
A
#
# COMPACT_ATOMS: atom_id res chain seq x y z
N MET A 1 -14.24 39.36 -57.93
CA MET A 1 -15.03 39.39 -56.68
C MET A 1 -15.22 37.96 -56.13
N PHE A 2 -14.13 37.20 -55.94
CA PHE A 2 -14.25 35.75 -55.64
C PHE A 2 -13.14 35.21 -54.72
N TRP A 3 -12.56 36.05 -53.84
CA TRP A 3 -11.56 35.57 -52.88
C TRP A 3 -11.70 36.10 -51.44
N ARG A 4 -12.85 36.70 -51.11
CA ARG A 4 -13.18 37.13 -49.73
C ARG A 4 -14.13 36.19 -48.99
N MET A 5 -14.62 35.12 -49.63
CA MET A 5 -15.64 34.22 -49.07
C MET A 5 -15.10 32.91 -48.48
N THR A 6 -13.78 32.69 -48.51
CA THR A 6 -13.15 31.46 -47.98
C THR A 6 -12.56 31.64 -46.58
N LEU A 7 -12.09 32.83 -46.21
CA LEU A 7 -11.50 33.08 -44.89
C LEU A 7 -12.53 33.13 -43.75
N ALA A 8 -13.74 33.64 -43.99
CA ALA A 8 -14.77 33.75 -42.97
C ALA A 8 -15.27 32.37 -42.50
N THR A 9 -15.49 31.45 -43.44
CA THR A 9 -15.97 30.09 -43.16
C THR A 9 -14.93 29.25 -42.43
N ILE A 10 -13.65 29.35 -42.82
CA ILE A 10 -12.55 28.66 -42.13
C ILE A 10 -12.42 29.19 -40.69
N LYS A 11 -12.55 30.50 -40.48
CA LYS A 11 -12.47 31.09 -39.14
C LYS A 11 -13.63 30.65 -38.24
N GLN A 12 -14.85 30.53 -38.78
CA GLN A 12 -16.00 30.01 -38.04
C GLN A 12 -15.86 28.52 -37.69
N SER A 13 -15.38 27.68 -38.61
CA SER A 13 -15.16 26.26 -38.34
C SER A 13 -14.07 26.01 -37.29
N VAL A 14 -12.99 26.80 -37.30
CA VAL A 14 -11.92 26.71 -36.29
C VAL A 14 -12.41 27.18 -34.92
N ILE A 15 -13.21 28.25 -34.83
CA ILE A 15 -13.81 28.71 -33.56
C ILE A 15 -14.78 27.66 -32.99
N LEU A 16 -15.59 27.00 -33.85
CA LEU A 16 -16.49 25.94 -33.41
C LEU A 16 -15.73 24.71 -32.90
N LEU A 17 -14.61 24.37 -33.53
CA LEU A 17 -13.75 23.26 -33.13
C LEU A 17 -13.05 23.55 -31.79
N ILE A 18 -12.53 24.77 -31.60
CA ILE A 18 -11.92 25.21 -30.33
C ILE A 18 -12.95 25.14 -29.19
N ARG A 19 -14.16 25.69 -29.40
CA ARG A 19 -15.25 25.61 -28.40
C ARG A 19 -15.67 24.17 -28.07
N ARG A 20 -15.61 23.26 -29.05
CA ARG A 20 -15.93 21.84 -28.85
C ARG A 20 -14.83 21.09 -28.09
N VAL A 21 -13.56 21.46 -28.30
CA VAL A 21 -12.42 20.94 -27.53
C VAL A 21 -12.44 21.49 -26.10
N GLU A 22 -12.72 22.79 -25.90
CA GLU A 22 -12.86 23.40 -24.57
C GLU A 22 -14.02 22.77 -23.77
N GLY A 23 -15.18 22.55 -24.40
CA GLY A 23 -16.31 21.87 -23.75
C GLY A 23 -16.00 20.42 -23.34
N ALA A 24 -15.25 19.68 -24.17
CA ALA A 24 -14.82 18.31 -23.85
C ALA A 24 -13.77 18.26 -22.72
N LEU A 25 -12.87 19.25 -22.64
CA LEU A 25 -11.92 19.39 -21.52
C LEU A 25 -12.62 19.75 -20.22
N MET A 26 -13.63 20.64 -20.26
CA MET A 26 -14.44 21.00 -19.10
C MET A 26 -15.26 19.83 -18.53
N GLU A 27 -15.79 18.95 -19.39
CA GLU A 27 -16.48 17.72 -18.96
C GLU A 27 -15.51 16.66 -18.41
N ALA A 28 -14.29 16.58 -18.96
CA ALA A 28 -13.23 15.70 -18.42
C ALA A 28 -12.73 16.18 -17.05
N ASP A 29 -12.61 17.50 -16.84
CA ASP A 29 -12.27 18.09 -15.54
C ASP A 29 -13.42 17.98 -14.53
N LYS A 30 -14.68 18.14 -14.94
CA LYS A 30 -15.84 17.85 -14.09
C LYS A 30 -15.91 16.39 -13.66
N LYS A 31 -15.53 15.44 -14.54
CA LYS A 31 -15.43 14.01 -14.19
C LYS A 31 -14.24 13.69 -13.28
N LYS A 32 -13.18 14.51 -13.26
CA LYS A 32 -12.04 14.35 -12.34
C LYS A 32 -12.27 14.97 -10.96
N LEU A 33 -13.24 15.86 -10.78
CA LEU A 33 -13.55 16.48 -9.48
C LEU A 33 -14.58 15.74 -8.61
N ALA A 34 -15.11 14.59 -9.06
CA ALA A 34 -16.19 13.87 -8.38
C ALA A 34 -15.72 12.74 -7.41
N LEU A 35 -14.43 12.60 -7.13
CA LEU A 35 -13.93 11.66 -6.13
C LEU A 35 -12.93 12.35 -5.19
N ASN A 36 -13.45 13.29 -4.41
CA ASN A 36 -12.80 13.76 -3.19
C ASN A 36 -13.78 13.57 -2.03
N ILE A 37 -13.85 12.36 -1.49
CA ILE A 37 -14.38 12.15 -0.14
C ILE A 37 -13.17 12.18 0.78
N VAL A 38 -12.76 13.40 1.16
CA VAL A 38 -12.00 13.61 2.39
C VAL A 38 -13.02 13.50 3.53
N SER A 39 -13.07 12.34 4.17
CA SER A 39 -13.73 12.22 5.47
C SER A 39 -12.68 12.41 6.56
N SER A 40 -12.39 13.67 6.86
CA SER A 40 -11.90 14.07 8.18
C SER A 40 -13.03 13.84 9.19
N LYS A 41 -13.17 12.60 9.67
CA LYS A 41 -14.06 12.28 10.80
C LYS A 41 -13.31 11.52 11.88
N VAL A 42 -13.22 12.22 13.00
CA VAL A 42 -13.02 11.72 14.35
C VAL A 42 -13.73 10.38 14.54
N ASN A 43 -12.97 9.44 15.09
CA ASN A 43 -13.35 8.09 15.50
C ASN A 43 -14.80 8.01 16.02
N HIS A 44 -15.70 7.38 15.27
CA HIS A 44 -17.00 6.97 15.78
C HIS A 44 -16.94 5.47 16.09
N LYS A 45 -16.81 5.15 17.37
CA LYS A 45 -17.10 3.81 17.89
C LYS A 45 -18.55 3.47 17.52
N GLY A 46 -18.72 2.53 16.60
CA GLY A 46 -19.98 1.86 16.31
C GLY A 46 -20.68 2.35 15.05
N PHE A 47 -20.53 1.59 13.96
CA PHE A 47 -21.61 0.95 13.20
C PHE A 47 -20.97 0.17 12.03
N GLY A 48 -21.11 -1.17 12.00
CA GLY A 48 -20.66 -2.02 10.89
C GLY A 48 -19.61 -3.06 11.27
N ALA A 49 -20.04 -4.20 11.83
CA ALA A 49 -19.21 -5.36 12.12
C ALA A 49 -18.78 -6.13 10.85
N GLY A 50 -18.13 -5.46 9.89
CA GLY A 50 -17.70 -6.14 8.65
C GLY A 50 -16.90 -5.35 7.62
N ALA A 51 -16.65 -4.05 7.79
CA ALA A 51 -15.74 -3.32 6.91
C ALA A 51 -14.41 -3.09 7.66
N ILE A 52 -13.38 -3.85 7.29
CA ILE A 52 -12.01 -3.62 7.73
C ILE A 52 -11.58 -2.26 7.17
N ASP A 53 -11.33 -1.28 8.04
CA ASP A 53 -10.74 0.00 7.63
C ASP A 53 -9.24 -0.19 7.36
N LEU A 54 -8.91 -0.43 6.09
CA LEU A 54 -7.56 -0.69 5.63
C LEU A 54 -6.68 0.58 5.57
N SER A 55 -7.23 1.77 5.85
CA SER A 55 -6.49 3.04 5.73
C SER A 55 -5.33 3.16 6.71
N ASN A 56 -5.36 2.37 7.79
CA ASN A 56 -4.40 2.44 8.89
C ASN A 56 -3.46 1.23 8.94
N VAL A 57 -3.40 0.41 7.88
CA VAL A 57 -2.46 -0.70 7.77
C VAL A 57 -1.61 -0.55 6.51
N SER A 58 -0.32 -0.83 6.62
CA SER A 58 0.65 -0.77 5.51
C SER A 58 1.51 -2.03 5.49
N GLY A 59 2.10 -2.35 4.33
CA GLY A 59 3.05 -3.44 4.20
C GLY A 59 4.49 -2.93 4.18
N VAL A 60 5.35 -3.55 4.97
CA VAL A 60 6.81 -3.44 4.88
C VAL A 60 7.34 -4.75 4.32
N ILE A 61 8.15 -4.68 3.28
CA ILE A 61 8.84 -5.85 2.73
C ILE A 61 10.20 -5.98 3.41
N ILE A 62 10.61 -7.21 3.73
CA ILE A 62 11.99 -7.54 4.11
C ILE A 62 12.52 -8.56 3.10
N ASP A 63 13.64 -8.24 2.45
CA ASP A 63 14.34 -9.12 1.50
C ASP A 63 15.83 -9.11 1.86
N GLY A 64 16.30 -10.16 2.54
CA GLY A 64 17.61 -10.18 3.21
C GLY A 64 17.67 -9.17 4.36
N ASP A 65 18.71 -8.32 4.37
CA ASP A 65 18.93 -7.29 5.40
C ASP A 65 18.26 -5.95 5.07
N GLU A 66 17.49 -5.86 3.98
CA GLU A 66 16.81 -4.64 3.55
C GLU A 66 15.32 -4.68 3.91
N ALA A 67 14.83 -3.62 4.57
CA ALA A 67 13.42 -3.41 4.85
C ALA A 67 12.92 -2.11 4.21
N TYR A 68 11.78 -2.13 3.54
CA TYR A 68 11.21 -0.94 2.88
C TYR A 68 9.68 -0.94 2.88
N LEU A 69 9.08 0.26 2.93
CA LEU A 69 7.63 0.40 2.76
C LEU A 69 7.24 0.14 1.30
N ASP A 70 6.17 -0.63 1.10
CA ASP A 70 5.60 -0.86 -0.23
C ASP A 70 4.07 -0.70 -0.19
N GLU A 71 3.60 0.43 -0.72
CA GLU A 71 2.16 0.76 -0.83
C GLU A 71 1.38 -0.26 -1.69
N GLY A 72 2.07 -1.01 -2.56
CA GLY A 72 1.49 -2.06 -3.40
C GLY A 72 1.12 -3.32 -2.64
N THR A 73 1.64 -3.52 -1.42
CA THR A 73 1.44 -4.75 -0.63
C THR A 73 -0.04 -5.01 -0.33
N LEU A 74 -0.82 -3.96 -0.04
CA LEU A 74 -2.26 -4.08 0.24
C LEU A 74 -3.07 -4.65 -0.94
N HIS A 75 -2.58 -4.48 -2.17
CA HIS A 75 -3.28 -4.88 -3.39
C HIS A 75 -2.58 -6.03 -4.13
N ALA A 76 -1.60 -6.70 -3.49
CA ALA A 76 -0.72 -7.71 -4.10
C ALA A 76 0.00 -7.19 -5.37
N LYS A 77 0.42 -5.92 -5.33
CA LYS A 77 1.11 -5.20 -6.41
C LYS A 77 2.49 -4.72 -5.99
N SER A 78 3.01 -5.23 -4.88
CA SER A 78 4.34 -4.88 -4.41
C SER A 78 5.38 -5.17 -5.49
N LYS A 79 6.51 -4.45 -5.47
CA LYS A 79 7.58 -4.61 -6.46
C LYS A 79 8.04 -6.06 -6.55
N ILE A 80 8.06 -6.74 -5.40
CA ILE A 80 8.50 -8.12 -5.24
C ILE A 80 7.47 -9.15 -5.76
N GLU A 81 6.18 -8.82 -5.73
CA GLU A 81 5.10 -9.68 -6.23
C GLU A 81 4.83 -9.49 -7.73
N LYS A 82 5.22 -8.33 -8.29
CA LYS A 82 4.91 -7.98 -9.68
C LYS A 82 5.53 -8.97 -10.67
N GLY A 83 4.67 -9.65 -11.41
CA GLY A 83 5.08 -10.58 -12.46
C GLY A 83 5.42 -11.99 -11.97
N ILE A 84 5.21 -12.27 -10.68
CA ILE A 84 5.41 -13.57 -10.04
C ILE A 84 4.09 -14.34 -10.00
N LYS A 85 4.12 -15.63 -10.36
CA LYS A 85 2.99 -16.54 -10.17
C LYS A 85 3.12 -17.28 -8.85
N PHE A 86 2.25 -16.95 -7.89
CA PHE A 86 2.24 -17.58 -6.58
C PHE A 86 1.52 -18.93 -6.59
N SER A 87 2.10 -19.90 -5.88
CA SER A 87 1.55 -21.22 -5.58
C SER A 87 1.37 -21.40 -4.07
N THR A 88 0.47 -22.28 -3.67
CA THR A 88 0.36 -22.75 -2.28
C THR A 88 1.28 -23.93 -1.99
N ASN A 89 1.90 -24.54 -3.01
CA ASN A 89 2.91 -25.59 -2.86
C ASN A 89 4.32 -24.98 -2.81
N LYS A 90 5.06 -25.18 -1.71
CA LYS A 90 6.42 -24.62 -1.53
C LYS A 90 7.43 -25.27 -2.47
N GLU A 91 7.20 -26.53 -2.86
CA GLU A 91 8.07 -27.27 -3.79
C GLU A 91 8.08 -26.69 -5.21
N ASP A 92 7.08 -25.88 -5.58
CA ASP A 92 7.03 -25.20 -6.89
C ASP A 92 8.07 -24.07 -7.03
N VAL A 93 8.81 -23.78 -5.96
CA VAL A 93 9.76 -22.67 -5.87
C VAL A 93 11.09 -23.14 -5.26
N PRO A 94 11.78 -24.11 -5.89
CA PRO A 94 12.95 -24.77 -5.31
C PRO A 94 14.15 -23.83 -5.07
N ASN A 95 14.23 -22.73 -5.84
CA ASN A 95 15.28 -21.71 -5.70
C ASN A 95 14.73 -20.38 -5.15
N GLY A 96 13.55 -20.41 -4.53
CA GLY A 96 12.93 -19.20 -3.99
C GLY A 96 13.71 -18.67 -2.79
N ARG A 97 14.08 -17.40 -2.84
CA ARG A 97 14.65 -16.72 -1.66
C ARG A 97 13.54 -16.36 -0.67
N LYS A 98 13.87 -16.38 0.62
CA LYS A 98 12.97 -15.97 1.69
C LYS A 98 12.74 -14.46 1.64
N VAL A 99 11.48 -14.07 1.67
CA VAL A 99 11.03 -12.67 1.74
C VAL A 99 9.91 -12.61 2.78
N TRP A 100 9.83 -11.50 3.51
CA TRP A 100 8.74 -11.24 4.43
C TRP A 100 7.85 -10.11 3.96
N ILE A 101 6.55 -10.27 4.18
CA ILE A 101 5.60 -9.15 4.26
C ILE A 101 5.28 -8.94 5.73
N VAL A 102 5.58 -7.76 6.24
CA VAL A 102 5.21 -7.32 7.58
C VAL A 102 4.05 -6.34 7.50
N TRP A 103 2.90 -6.73 8.03
CA TRP A 103 1.75 -5.84 8.16
C TRP A 103 1.97 -4.92 9.35
N VAL A 104 1.94 -3.62 9.13
CA VAL A 104 2.13 -2.57 10.14
C VAL A 104 0.82 -1.81 10.29
N ALA A 105 0.19 -1.92 11.46
CA ALA A 105 -0.98 -1.12 11.82
C ALA A 105 -0.55 0.13 12.59
N VAL A 106 -1.11 1.27 12.22
CA VAL A 106 -0.89 2.58 12.86
C VAL A 106 -2.17 2.99 13.56
N ASP A 107 -2.06 3.55 14.77
CA ASP A 107 -3.19 4.13 15.48
C ASP A 107 -2.82 5.52 16.01
N ARG A 108 -3.78 6.24 16.57
CA ARG A 108 -3.62 7.62 17.05
C ARG A 108 -4.21 7.79 18.44
N THR A 109 -3.44 8.45 19.31
CA THR A 109 -3.91 9.00 20.58
C THR A 109 -3.98 10.53 20.49
N GLU A 110 -4.33 11.19 21.59
CA GLU A 110 -4.24 12.65 21.72
C GLU A 110 -2.80 13.17 21.55
N GLU A 111 -1.80 12.34 21.87
CA GLU A 111 -0.37 12.68 21.80
C GLU A 111 0.24 12.47 20.41
N GLY A 112 -0.49 11.81 19.50
CA GLY A 112 -0.08 11.58 18.12
C GLY A 112 -0.22 10.13 17.66
N ALA A 113 0.33 9.85 16.48
CA ALA A 113 0.32 8.51 15.91
C ALA A 113 1.45 7.63 16.47
N TYR A 114 1.21 6.31 16.48
CA TYR A 114 2.15 5.29 16.92
C TYR A 114 1.91 3.97 16.15
N TYR A 115 2.93 3.12 16.08
CA TYR A 115 2.77 1.76 15.56
C TYR A 115 2.07 0.89 16.59
N ALA A 116 0.87 0.41 16.24
CA ALA A 116 -0.08 -0.20 17.16
C ALA A 116 -0.18 -1.73 17.02
N GLY A 117 0.27 -2.30 15.90
CA GLY A 117 0.28 -3.74 15.68
C GLY A 117 1.18 -4.13 14.52
N MET A 118 1.74 -5.34 14.58
CA MET A 118 2.72 -5.80 13.59
C MET A 118 2.75 -7.31 13.42
N THR A 119 2.65 -7.83 12.20
CA THR A 119 2.71 -9.28 11.97
C THR A 119 3.52 -9.64 10.74
N ALA A 120 4.35 -10.69 10.83
CA ALA A 120 5.26 -11.13 9.77
C ALA A 120 4.75 -12.37 9.02
N CYS A 121 4.72 -12.29 7.69
CA CYS A 121 4.29 -13.36 6.79
C CYS A 121 5.45 -13.81 5.90
N GLU A 122 5.86 -15.07 6.01
CA GLU A 122 6.90 -15.66 5.16
C GLU A 122 6.35 -15.92 3.76
N MET A 123 7.16 -15.61 2.74
CA MET A 123 6.94 -16.05 1.37
C MET A 123 8.27 -16.39 0.71
N LEU A 124 8.22 -17.19 -0.35
CA LEU A 124 9.36 -17.41 -1.23
C LEU A 124 9.16 -16.71 -2.57
N VAL A 125 10.24 -16.15 -3.12
CA VAL A 125 10.23 -15.52 -4.43
C VAL A 125 11.43 -15.95 -5.25
N ASP A 126 11.15 -16.56 -6.40
CA ASP A 126 12.11 -16.81 -7.47
C ASP A 126 11.79 -15.84 -8.62
N THR A 127 12.57 -14.77 -8.69
CA THR A 127 12.40 -13.72 -9.69
C THR A 127 12.78 -14.19 -11.10
N GLU A 128 13.75 -15.11 -11.21
CA GLU A 128 14.21 -15.64 -12.50
C GLU A 128 13.18 -16.59 -13.11
N ALA A 129 12.68 -17.53 -12.32
CA ALA A 129 11.63 -18.47 -12.74
C ALA A 129 10.23 -17.82 -12.75
N ARG A 130 10.09 -16.61 -12.21
CA ARG A 130 8.83 -15.89 -12.01
C ARG A 130 7.82 -16.70 -11.20
N ARG A 131 8.32 -17.43 -10.20
CA ARG A 131 7.53 -18.29 -9.30
C ARG A 131 7.64 -17.79 -7.87
N GLY A 132 6.57 -17.96 -7.12
CA GLY A 132 6.55 -17.61 -5.71
C GLY A 132 5.68 -18.55 -4.92
N TRP A 133 5.90 -18.61 -3.62
CA TRP A 133 5.10 -19.40 -2.71
C TRP A 133 4.61 -18.50 -1.59
N LYS A 134 3.31 -18.59 -1.30
CA LYS A 134 2.71 -18.00 -0.10
C LYS A 134 1.39 -18.67 0.22
N ILE A 135 0.99 -18.58 1.49
CA ILE A 135 -0.33 -19.03 1.93
C ILE A 135 -1.22 -17.79 2.14
N LEU A 136 -2.09 -17.50 1.17
CA LEU A 136 -2.91 -16.28 1.20
C LEU A 136 -3.76 -16.17 2.47
N ALA A 137 -4.32 -17.29 2.95
CA ALA A 137 -5.09 -17.33 4.19
C ALA A 137 -4.26 -16.89 5.41
N ASP A 138 -2.99 -17.27 5.49
CA ASP A 138 -2.08 -16.84 6.56
C ASP A 138 -1.84 -15.33 6.48
N HIS A 139 -1.57 -14.79 5.29
CA HIS A 139 -1.36 -13.35 5.11
C HIS A 139 -2.59 -12.52 5.52
N VAL A 140 -3.79 -12.96 5.16
CA VAL A 140 -5.04 -12.27 5.53
C VAL A 140 -5.28 -12.33 7.04
N ASN A 141 -5.09 -13.51 7.65
CA ASN A 141 -5.26 -13.68 9.10
C ASN A 141 -4.25 -12.85 9.90
N LYS A 142 -2.99 -12.78 9.44
CA LYS A 142 -1.96 -11.96 10.05
C LYS A 142 -2.23 -10.47 9.88
N MET A 143 -2.76 -10.03 8.73
CA MET A 143 -3.21 -8.66 8.55
C MET A 143 -4.31 -8.29 9.56
N ASP A 144 -5.35 -9.13 9.70
CA ASP A 144 -6.41 -8.94 10.71
C ASP A 144 -5.84 -8.91 12.14
N ALA A 145 -4.87 -9.77 12.45
CA ALA A 145 -4.19 -9.78 13.74
C ALA A 145 -3.40 -8.48 14.00
N ALA A 146 -2.69 -7.94 13.01
CA ALA A 146 -1.99 -6.66 13.14
C ALA A 146 -2.98 -5.52 13.43
N MET A 147 -4.10 -5.47 12.72
CA MET A 147 -5.16 -4.48 12.96
C MET A 147 -5.83 -4.62 14.33
N LYS A 148 -5.79 -5.82 14.93
CA LYS A 148 -6.21 -6.08 16.31
C LYS A 148 -5.11 -5.79 17.34
N ARG A 149 -4.09 -5.01 16.96
CA ARG A 149 -2.98 -4.56 17.82
C ARG A 149 -2.13 -5.71 18.37
N LYS A 150 -1.98 -6.80 17.60
CA LYS A 150 -1.09 -7.91 17.96
C LYS A 150 0.31 -7.71 17.37
N PHE A 151 1.31 -8.17 18.10
CA PHE A 151 2.69 -8.30 17.62
C PHE A 151 2.99 -9.79 17.42
N ILE A 152 3.11 -10.23 16.17
CA ILE A 152 3.43 -11.62 15.77
C ILE A 152 4.58 -11.58 14.78
N LEU A 153 5.79 -11.48 15.32
CA LEU A 153 7.04 -11.35 14.55
C LEU A 153 7.88 -12.63 14.61
N ASP A 154 7.24 -13.75 14.91
CA ASP A 154 7.88 -15.07 14.94
C ASP A 154 8.47 -15.41 13.57
N GLY A 155 9.66 -16.01 13.58
CA GLY A 155 10.38 -16.42 12.38
C GLY A 155 11.32 -15.37 11.78
N LEU A 156 11.16 -14.08 12.14
CA LEU A 156 12.17 -13.08 11.81
C LEU A 156 13.47 -13.38 12.57
N GLU A 157 14.57 -13.44 11.83
CA GLU A 157 15.94 -13.53 12.35
C GLU A 157 16.44 -12.16 12.83
N ASP A 158 17.54 -12.13 13.57
CA ASP A 158 18.06 -10.91 14.19
C ASP A 158 18.34 -9.79 13.18
N GLY A 159 18.90 -10.15 12.01
CA GLY A 159 19.13 -9.20 10.91
C GLY A 159 17.84 -8.61 10.36
N GLU A 160 16.81 -9.46 10.18
CA GLU A 160 15.49 -9.05 9.69
C GLU A 160 14.75 -8.16 10.69
N ARG A 161 14.87 -8.45 12.01
CA ARG A 161 14.34 -7.59 13.08
C ARG A 161 15.03 -6.23 13.11
N ALA A 162 16.35 -6.22 13.00
CA ALA A 162 17.14 -4.99 12.96
C ALA A 162 16.78 -4.11 11.75
N ALA A 163 16.68 -4.71 10.56
CA ALA A 163 16.26 -4.01 9.34
C ALA A 163 14.87 -3.39 9.49
N LEU A 164 13.90 -4.15 10.01
CA LEU A 164 12.55 -3.68 10.27
C LEU A 164 12.52 -2.52 11.27
N LYS A 165 13.21 -2.66 12.41
CA LYS A 165 13.33 -1.61 13.42
C LYS A 165 13.91 -0.31 12.83
N ASN A 166 15.00 -0.42 12.07
CA ASN A 166 15.62 0.71 11.41
C ASN A 166 14.66 1.40 10.44
N GLN A 167 13.91 0.63 9.65
CA GLN A 167 12.93 1.17 8.71
C GLN A 167 11.79 1.91 9.41
N LEU A 168 11.32 1.43 10.57
CA LEU A 168 10.28 2.10 11.36
C LEU A 168 10.78 3.43 11.94
N ILE A 169 11.97 3.43 12.54
CA ILE A 169 12.58 4.65 13.09
C ILE A 169 12.84 5.67 11.98
N ALA A 170 13.40 5.22 10.84
CA ALA A 170 13.68 6.07 9.69
C ALA A 170 12.41 6.66 9.07
N HIS A 171 11.30 5.90 9.09
CA HIS A 171 10.01 6.41 8.62
C HIS A 171 9.46 7.48 9.56
N ASN A 172 9.42 7.22 10.87
CA ASN A 172 9.01 8.22 11.85
C ASN A 172 9.49 7.86 13.27
N GLU A 173 10.54 8.53 13.74
CA GLU A 173 11.12 8.32 15.07
C GLU A 173 10.14 8.68 16.21
N GLU A 174 9.31 9.72 16.03
CA GLU A 174 8.32 10.06 17.05
C GLU A 174 7.27 8.96 17.24
N TRP A 175 6.83 8.34 16.15
CA TRP A 175 5.86 7.23 16.21
C TRP A 175 6.48 6.03 16.90
N TRP A 176 7.75 5.72 16.58
CA TRP A 176 8.51 4.68 17.27
C TRP A 176 8.63 4.95 18.77
N ASN A 177 8.95 6.19 19.15
CA ASN A 177 9.09 6.55 20.56
C ASN A 177 7.77 6.41 21.33
N ARG A 178 6.64 6.77 20.71
CA ARG A 178 5.28 6.62 21.28
C ARG A 178 4.78 5.17 21.30
N SER A 179 5.33 4.27 20.48
CA SER A 179 4.89 2.87 20.43
C SER A 179 5.15 2.11 21.74
N ASP A 180 4.28 1.12 21.97
CA ASP A 180 4.30 0.26 23.14
C ASP A 180 5.64 -0.46 23.32
N GLN A 181 6.03 -0.68 24.58
CA GLN A 181 7.27 -1.39 24.91
C GLN A 181 7.26 -2.83 24.34
N ALA A 182 6.09 -3.47 24.28
CA ALA A 182 5.94 -4.81 23.69
C ALA A 182 6.41 -4.88 22.22
N LEU A 183 6.22 -3.82 21.43
CA LEU A 183 6.76 -3.75 20.06
C LEU A 183 8.28 -3.68 20.09
N LYS A 184 8.83 -2.83 20.96
CA LYS A 184 10.28 -2.61 21.07
C LYS A 184 10.97 -3.89 21.52
N ASP A 185 10.39 -4.62 22.47
CA ASP A 185 10.87 -5.91 22.93
C ASP A 185 10.78 -6.99 21.84
N ALA A 186 9.69 -7.00 21.05
CA ALA A 186 9.54 -7.93 19.92
C ALA A 186 10.54 -7.67 18.77
N LEU A 187 11.18 -6.51 18.73
CA LEU A 187 12.18 -6.11 17.73
C LEU A 187 13.60 -5.94 18.33
N SER A 188 13.79 -6.37 19.59
CA SER A 188 15.08 -6.32 20.28
C SER A 188 15.93 -7.54 20.02
#